data_AF-A0A7Y5KD68-F1
#
_entry.id   AF-A0A7Y5KD68-F1
#
_cell.length_a   1.000
_cell.length_b   1.000
_cell.length_c   1.000
_cell.angle_alpha   90.00
_cell.angle_beta   90.00
_cell.angle_gamma   90.00
#
_symmetry.space_group_name_H-M   'P 1'
#
loop_
_entity.id
_entity.type
_entity.pdbx_description
1 polymer ?
#
loop_
_entity_poly.entity_id
_entity_poly.type
_entity_poly.pdbx_seq_one_letter_code
_entity_poly.pdbx_strand_id
1 'polypeptide(L)'
;MPEYLSPGVYIEEVRGQQPIEGVGTSTGAFVGLATKGPIGKAELVANWTQFVDKFGGLTTDGYLGYAVYQFFAEGGTRCYVVRTCHYSGDPKKPDATSANGILKDAQDAATLKATASSPGKWGKTLSVKIETASDGGNLFKMIILQNSVEVESFDNLSMSEKDANNQPNENYVESRIDGISKFIFIDLATNSTKNPPKQNTTFPLDQDGVDGITGLIQSDFIGDESLQNGLHAFDPIDDINIVAIPDSPVTGNGLVKEATTYCENRRDCFFVADPPIGLKPSGVGNGTIRGFKQGLTSMYGALYYPWVIINDPLNGTRKTIPPSGAVAGSYSKTDITRGVHKAPAGTIDGALNIAVDVETLVAKGEQDSLNPEGINVIRSFPDAGLVIWGARTLASKTNPEYRYVNIRRLFIFLEESIEEATQYVVFEPNSPALWGTVKRDISAFLTTVWRSGALFGLSPEEAFFVKVDAENNPPEVRDAGRLIIDVGVAPVKPAEFVIIRFSQKTQLA
;
A
#
# COMPACT_ATOMS: atom_id res chain seq x y z
N MET A 1 27.85 -17.23 -38.59
CA MET A 1 27.27 -18.58 -38.44
C MET A 1 28.34 -19.47 -37.87
N PRO A 2 28.03 -20.35 -36.91
CA PRO A 2 28.98 -21.37 -36.48
C PRO A 2 29.31 -22.27 -37.67
N GLU A 3 30.58 -22.61 -37.83
CA GLU A 3 31.04 -23.49 -38.90
C GLU A 3 31.21 -24.91 -38.35
N TYR A 4 30.34 -25.82 -38.80
CA TYR A 4 30.30 -27.21 -38.34
C TYR A 4 31.19 -28.07 -39.25
N LEU A 5 32.35 -28.48 -38.74
CA LEU A 5 33.41 -29.09 -39.54
C LEU A 5 33.42 -30.64 -39.52
N SER A 6 32.43 -31.29 -38.89
CA SER A 6 32.38 -32.75 -38.77
C SER A 6 30.95 -33.29 -38.59
N PRO A 7 30.65 -34.55 -38.97
CA PRO A 7 29.34 -35.15 -38.70
C PRO A 7 29.17 -35.46 -37.20
N GLY A 8 28.08 -34.98 -36.58
CA GLY A 8 27.77 -35.21 -35.17
C GLY A 8 26.40 -34.62 -34.75
N VAL A 9 25.97 -34.91 -33.51
CA VAL A 9 24.82 -34.21 -32.88
C VAL A 9 25.38 -33.03 -32.10
N TYR A 10 24.94 -31.83 -32.44
CA TYR A 10 25.34 -30.58 -31.79
C TYR A 10 24.19 -30.08 -30.92
N ILE A 11 24.51 -29.72 -29.68
CA ILE A 11 23.57 -29.11 -28.74
C ILE A 11 23.99 -27.64 -28.63
N GLU A 12 23.14 -26.74 -29.11
CA GLU A 12 23.26 -25.31 -28.86
C GLU A 12 22.33 -24.92 -27.71
N GLU A 13 22.86 -24.24 -26.70
CA GLU A 13 22.02 -23.54 -25.72
C GLU A 13 21.56 -22.21 -26.32
N VAL A 14 20.42 -22.24 -27.01
CA VAL A 14 19.72 -21.02 -27.37
C VAL A 14 19.02 -20.52 -26.12
N ARG A 15 19.34 -19.31 -25.65
CA ARG A 15 18.48 -18.64 -24.67
C ARG A 15 17.11 -18.45 -25.33
N GLY A 16 16.13 -19.26 -24.93
CA GLY A 16 14.74 -19.01 -25.28
C GLY A 16 14.35 -17.61 -24.82
N GLN A 17 13.66 -16.86 -25.67
CA GLN A 17 13.07 -15.60 -25.26
C GLN A 17 12.11 -15.87 -24.10
N GLN A 18 12.19 -15.06 -23.04
CA GLN A 18 11.29 -15.20 -21.90
C GLN A 18 9.87 -14.81 -22.34
N PRO A 19 8.87 -15.68 -22.13
CA PRO A 19 7.47 -15.30 -22.32
C PRO A 19 7.14 -14.09 -21.44
N ILE A 20 6.23 -13.22 -21.92
CA ILE A 20 5.68 -12.15 -21.08
C ILE A 20 4.95 -12.80 -19.91
N GLU A 21 5.38 -12.48 -18.69
CA GLU A 21 4.69 -12.85 -17.46
C GLU A 21 3.76 -11.72 -17.02
N GLY A 22 2.67 -12.08 -16.36
CA GLY A 22 1.77 -11.08 -15.81
C GLY A 22 2.33 -10.46 -14.55
N VAL A 23 2.26 -9.14 -14.43
CA VAL A 23 2.65 -8.39 -13.22
C VAL A 23 1.75 -8.70 -12.01
N GLY A 24 2.22 -8.32 -10.83
CA GLY A 24 1.43 -8.36 -9.61
C GLY A 24 0.19 -7.46 -9.70
N THR A 25 -0.91 -7.84 -9.06
CA THR A 25 -2.15 -7.03 -9.03
C THR A 25 -2.71 -6.82 -7.62
N SER A 26 -2.09 -7.44 -6.62
CA SER A 26 -2.64 -7.58 -5.26
C SER A 26 -1.80 -6.91 -4.18
N THR A 27 -0.75 -6.16 -4.53
CA THR A 27 0.08 -5.48 -3.52
C THR A 27 -0.60 -4.20 -3.06
N GLY A 28 -0.91 -4.13 -1.77
CA GLY A 28 -1.52 -2.94 -1.15
C GLY A 28 -0.49 -1.85 -0.83
N ALA A 29 -0.94 -0.60 -0.77
CA ALA A 29 -0.14 0.55 -0.37
C ALA A 29 -1.00 1.50 0.48
N PHE A 30 -0.57 1.75 1.72
CA PHE A 30 -1.36 2.50 2.70
C PHE A 30 -0.56 3.68 3.27
N VAL A 31 -1.12 4.88 3.22
CA VAL A 31 -0.59 6.07 3.91
C VAL A 31 -1.49 6.44 5.06
N GLY A 32 -0.93 6.65 6.25
CA GLY A 32 -1.74 7.08 7.39
C GLY A 32 -0.97 7.28 8.68
N LEU A 33 -1.68 7.25 9.79
CA LEU A 33 -1.14 7.55 11.11
C LEU A 33 -0.81 6.27 11.87
N ALA A 34 0.40 6.22 12.44
CA ALA A 34 0.88 5.11 13.26
C ALA A 34 1.56 5.62 14.54
N THR A 35 1.73 4.73 15.53
CA THR A 35 2.24 5.11 16.86
C THR A 35 3.78 5.11 16.92
N LYS A 36 4.44 4.32 16.07
CA LYS A 36 5.90 4.27 15.92
C LYS A 36 6.31 4.02 14.47
N GLY A 37 7.61 3.93 14.21
CA GLY A 37 8.18 3.65 12.88
C GLY A 37 8.65 4.91 12.15
N PRO A 38 9.36 4.72 11.02
CA PRO A 38 9.90 5.84 10.25
C PRO A 38 8.78 6.70 9.68
N ILE A 39 8.98 8.02 9.66
CA ILE A 39 8.06 8.98 9.06
C ILE A 39 8.40 9.16 7.59
N GLY A 40 7.39 9.15 6.73
CA GLY A 40 7.50 9.46 5.30
C GLY A 40 8.22 8.39 4.47
N LYS A 41 8.53 7.22 5.02
CA LYS A 41 9.19 6.13 4.31
C LYS A 41 8.26 4.96 4.09
N ALA A 42 8.29 4.39 2.89
CA ALA A 42 7.56 3.18 2.55
C ALA A 42 8.27 1.95 3.11
N GLU A 43 7.56 1.17 3.91
CA GLU A 43 8.04 -0.08 4.49
C GLU A 43 7.20 -1.25 4.03
N LEU A 44 7.85 -2.31 3.52
CA LEU A 44 7.18 -3.56 3.20
C LEU A 44 6.71 -4.26 4.48
N VAL A 45 5.47 -4.71 4.46
CA VAL A 45 4.79 -5.48 5.51
C VAL A 45 4.12 -6.69 4.86
N ALA A 46 4.54 -7.88 5.25
CA ALA A 46 4.02 -9.15 4.72
C ALA A 46 2.97 -9.82 5.63
N ASN A 47 2.77 -9.31 6.84
CA ASN A 47 1.75 -9.80 7.78
C ASN A 47 1.51 -8.80 8.92
N TRP A 48 0.46 -9.06 9.71
CA TRP A 48 0.08 -8.23 10.84
C TRP A 48 1.17 -8.07 11.90
N THR A 49 1.92 -9.13 12.23
CA THR A 49 3.00 -9.06 13.23
C THR A 49 4.08 -8.08 12.81
N GLN A 50 4.49 -8.12 11.53
CA GLN A 50 5.45 -7.16 10.99
C GLN A 50 4.93 -5.71 11.05
N PHE A 51 3.62 -5.50 10.83
CA PHE A 51 3.02 -4.18 11.01
C PHE A 51 3.15 -3.70 12.45
N VAL A 52 2.80 -4.54 13.43
CA VAL A 52 2.90 -4.21 14.86
C VAL A 52 4.35 -3.91 15.25
N ASP A 53 5.31 -4.70 14.76
CA ASP A 53 6.73 -4.52 15.04
C ASP A 53 7.28 -3.21 14.48
N LYS A 54 6.87 -2.81 13.27
CA LYS A 54 7.35 -1.58 12.62
C LYS A 54 6.58 -0.33 13.04
N PHE A 55 5.27 -0.43 13.24
CA PHE A 55 4.35 0.72 13.34
C PHE A 55 3.53 0.80 14.63
N GLY A 56 3.57 -0.23 15.49
CA GLY A 56 2.99 -0.20 16.84
C GLY A 56 1.49 -0.50 16.93
N GLY A 57 0.93 -1.14 15.90
CA GLY A 57 -0.39 -1.77 15.94
C GLY A 57 -1.57 -0.80 15.85
N LEU A 58 -2.68 -1.15 16.51
CA LEU A 58 -3.91 -0.36 16.50
C LEU A 58 -3.79 0.83 17.46
N THR A 59 -4.36 1.97 17.06
CA THR A 59 -4.38 3.21 17.86
C THR A 59 -5.75 3.89 17.81
N THR A 60 -6.04 4.76 18.76
CA THR A 60 -7.21 5.64 18.71
C THR A 60 -6.99 6.87 17.83
N ASP A 61 -5.73 7.19 17.54
CA ASP A 61 -5.34 8.43 16.84
C ASP A 61 -5.45 8.31 15.31
N GLY A 62 -5.77 7.12 14.77
CA GLY A 62 -5.90 6.88 13.35
C GLY A 62 -6.42 5.48 12.99
N TYR A 63 -6.57 5.26 11.70
CA TYR A 63 -7.20 4.12 11.04
C TYR A 63 -6.23 3.30 10.20
N LEU A 64 -5.00 3.75 9.95
CA LEU A 64 -3.97 2.99 9.20
C LEU A 64 -3.81 1.55 9.71
N GLY A 65 -3.65 1.38 11.03
CA GLY A 65 -3.53 0.05 11.63
C GLY A 65 -4.78 -0.81 11.41
N TYR A 66 -5.99 -0.22 11.46
CA TYR A 66 -7.22 -0.95 11.17
C TYR A 66 -7.35 -1.29 9.69
N ALA A 67 -6.91 -0.41 8.78
CA ALA A 67 -6.95 -0.68 7.36
C ALA A 67 -6.01 -1.83 6.98
N VAL A 68 -4.78 -1.83 7.51
CA VAL A 68 -3.81 -2.93 7.30
C VAL A 68 -4.29 -4.22 7.94
N TYR A 69 -4.88 -4.17 9.14
CA TYR A 69 -5.49 -5.33 9.78
C TYR A 69 -6.62 -5.94 8.91
N GLN A 70 -7.54 -5.10 8.42
CA GLN A 70 -8.61 -5.52 7.51
C GLN A 70 -8.05 -6.08 6.20
N PHE A 71 -7.02 -5.45 5.63
CA PHE A 71 -6.40 -5.91 4.39
C PHE A 71 -5.92 -7.36 4.49
N PHE A 72 -5.15 -7.70 5.53
CA PHE A 72 -4.70 -9.06 5.76
C PHE A 72 -5.85 -10.01 6.11
N ALA A 73 -6.83 -9.56 6.90
CA ALA A 73 -7.99 -10.37 7.28
C ALA A 73 -8.88 -10.74 6.08
N GLU A 74 -8.96 -9.87 5.06
CA GLU A 74 -9.77 -10.08 3.85
C GLU A 74 -8.99 -10.76 2.71
N GLY A 75 -7.76 -11.19 2.94
CA GLY A 75 -6.97 -12.00 2.01
C GLY A 75 -5.88 -11.26 1.24
N GLY A 76 -5.55 -10.03 1.64
CA GLY A 76 -4.30 -9.38 1.25
C GLY A 76 -3.09 -10.13 1.79
N THR A 77 -2.00 -10.16 1.01
CA THR A 77 -0.81 -10.98 1.32
C THR A 77 0.43 -10.16 1.65
N ARG A 78 0.54 -8.95 1.10
CA ARG A 78 1.61 -7.99 1.39
C ARG A 78 1.16 -6.58 1.06
N CYS A 79 1.72 -5.61 1.77
CA CYS A 79 1.51 -4.20 1.48
C CYS A 79 2.72 -3.36 1.85
N TYR A 80 2.84 -2.20 1.21
CA TYR A 80 3.72 -1.13 1.66
C TYR A 80 2.94 -0.16 2.54
N VAL A 81 3.59 0.29 3.61
CA VAL A 81 2.98 1.21 4.58
C VAL A 81 3.87 2.43 4.72
N VAL A 82 3.26 3.60 4.64
CA VAL A 82 3.89 4.89 4.90
C VAL A 82 3.20 5.53 6.09
N ARG A 83 3.95 5.71 7.17
CA ARG A 83 3.49 6.54 8.29
C ARG A 83 3.73 8.00 7.97
N THR A 84 2.71 8.84 8.15
CA THR A 84 2.84 10.30 8.04
C THR A 84 2.55 11.00 9.36
N CYS A 85 2.88 12.30 9.40
CA CYS A 85 2.54 13.25 10.45
C CYS A 85 2.42 14.65 9.81
N HIS A 86 2.15 15.66 10.63
CA HIS A 86 2.16 17.05 10.18
C HIS A 86 3.59 17.57 9.97
N TYR A 87 3.75 18.51 9.04
CA TYR A 87 4.98 19.23 8.76
C TYR A 87 4.74 20.74 8.91
N SER A 88 5.05 21.30 10.08
CA SER A 88 4.83 22.72 10.34
C SER A 88 5.86 23.60 9.63
N GLY A 89 5.49 24.11 8.45
CA GLY A 89 6.24 25.12 7.70
C GLY A 89 7.42 24.62 6.86
N ASP A 90 8.15 23.58 7.29
CA ASP A 90 9.24 22.95 6.54
C ASP A 90 8.89 21.50 6.18
N PRO A 91 8.63 21.17 4.88
CA PRO A 91 8.25 19.82 4.47
C PRO A 91 9.36 18.78 4.69
N LYS A 92 10.59 19.20 5.00
CA LYS A 92 11.72 18.31 5.32
C LYS A 92 11.78 17.92 6.80
N LYS A 93 11.02 18.59 7.66
CA LYS A 93 11.08 18.41 9.11
C LYS A 93 9.73 17.97 9.63
N PRO A 94 9.53 16.66 9.87
CA PRO A 94 8.30 16.19 10.48
C PRO A 94 8.17 16.75 11.91
N ASP A 95 6.96 17.08 12.31
CA ASP A 95 6.66 17.53 13.69
C ASP A 95 6.77 16.38 14.70
N ALA A 96 6.74 15.12 14.23
CA ALA A 96 6.93 13.95 15.07
C ALA A 96 8.39 13.87 15.55
N THR A 97 8.60 13.70 16.86
CA THR A 97 9.93 13.59 17.48
C THR A 97 10.08 12.30 18.27
N SER A 98 11.31 11.77 18.34
CA SER A 98 11.64 10.61 19.17
C SER A 98 11.74 11.02 20.64
N ALA A 99 11.16 10.20 21.52
CA ALA A 99 11.35 10.38 22.96
C ALA A 99 12.82 10.16 23.32
N ASN A 100 13.35 10.91 24.28
CA ASN A 100 14.73 10.73 24.71
C ASN A 100 14.90 10.97 26.22
N GLY A 101 16.02 10.50 26.75
CA GLY A 101 16.37 10.59 28.16
C GLY A 101 17.88 10.73 28.34
N ILE A 102 18.28 11.56 29.31
CA ILE A 102 19.70 11.76 29.65
C ILE A 102 20.07 10.85 30.82
N LEU A 103 20.96 9.91 30.55
CA LEU A 103 21.61 9.09 31.57
C LEU A 103 22.67 9.94 32.27
N LYS A 104 22.77 9.78 33.58
CA LYS A 104 23.68 10.54 34.43
C LYS A 104 24.65 9.62 35.15
N ASP A 105 25.84 10.12 35.42
CA ASP A 105 26.84 9.42 36.22
C ASP A 105 26.53 9.50 37.73
N ALA A 106 27.41 8.95 38.57
CA ALA A 106 27.23 8.93 40.01
C ALA A 106 27.20 10.33 40.67
N GLN A 107 27.68 11.37 39.97
CA GLN A 107 27.66 12.77 40.40
C GLN A 107 26.48 13.55 39.79
N ASP A 108 25.51 12.83 39.20
CA ASP A 108 24.35 13.39 38.51
C ASP A 108 24.71 14.29 37.30
N ALA A 109 25.91 14.15 36.74
CA ALA A 109 26.33 14.80 35.51
C ALA A 109 25.97 13.96 34.28
N ALA A 110 25.64 14.61 33.16
CA ALA A 110 25.20 13.93 31.95
C ALA A 110 26.31 13.04 31.36
N THR A 111 25.95 11.85 30.88
CA THR A 111 26.90 10.94 30.21
C THR A 111 26.42 10.48 28.84
N LEU A 112 25.27 9.80 28.77
CA LEU A 112 24.69 9.28 27.54
C LEU A 112 23.31 9.88 27.33
N LYS A 113 22.91 9.99 26.07
CA LYS A 113 21.55 10.29 25.65
C LYS A 113 20.98 9.03 25.00
N ALA A 114 19.92 8.49 25.59
CA ALA A 114 19.13 7.45 24.97
C ALA A 114 17.98 8.07 24.18
N THR A 115 17.81 7.68 22.93
CA THR A 115 16.75 8.17 22.04
C THR A 115 15.95 6.99 21.51
N ALA A 116 14.63 7.06 21.54
CA ALA A 116 13.77 6.00 20.99
C ALA A 116 14.04 5.79 19.50
N SER A 117 13.95 4.54 19.04
CA SER A 117 14.33 4.12 17.69
C SER A 117 13.49 4.75 16.57
N SER A 118 12.35 5.36 16.91
CA SER A 118 11.53 6.10 15.97
C SER A 118 10.67 7.16 16.68
N PRO A 119 10.21 8.19 15.95
CA PRO A 119 9.34 9.23 16.49
C PRO A 119 8.05 8.71 17.10
N GLY A 120 7.51 9.44 18.08
CA GLY A 120 6.18 9.19 18.65
C GLY A 120 6.15 9.06 20.17
N LYS A 121 4.94 9.16 20.73
CA LYS A 121 4.70 9.06 22.18
C LYS A 121 5.04 7.69 22.74
N TRP A 122 5.05 6.65 21.91
CA TRP A 122 5.41 5.29 22.31
C TRP A 122 6.77 5.24 23.03
N GLY A 123 7.73 6.07 22.60
CA GLY A 123 9.07 6.11 23.19
C GLY A 123 9.07 6.52 24.66
N LYS A 124 8.05 7.25 25.13
CA LYS A 124 7.89 7.62 26.54
C LYS A 124 7.55 6.45 27.46
N THR A 125 7.17 5.32 26.87
CA THR A 125 7.00 4.06 27.62
C THR A 125 8.34 3.38 27.91
N LEU A 126 9.44 3.86 27.32
CA LEU A 126 10.76 3.30 27.48
C LEU A 126 11.50 3.93 28.67
N SER A 127 12.33 3.11 29.31
CA SER A 127 13.32 3.54 30.27
C SER A 127 14.55 2.64 30.21
N VAL A 128 15.70 3.17 30.60
CA VAL A 128 16.98 2.46 30.62
C VAL A 128 17.39 2.24 32.07
N LYS A 129 17.47 0.97 32.48
CA LYS A 129 18.00 0.57 33.79
C LYS A 129 19.47 0.17 33.64
N ILE A 130 20.30 0.71 34.52
CA ILE A 130 21.73 0.39 34.56
C ILE A 130 22.00 -0.53 35.74
N GLU A 131 22.70 -1.63 35.50
CA GLU A 131 23.13 -2.59 36.51
C GLU A 131 24.64 -2.85 36.42
N THR A 132 25.17 -3.54 37.43
CA THR A 132 26.56 -4.01 37.42
C THR A 132 26.75 -5.03 36.30
N ALA A 133 27.83 -4.89 35.53
CA ALA A 133 28.21 -5.85 34.50
C ALA A 133 28.63 -7.19 35.09
N SER A 134 28.43 -8.27 34.34
CA SER A 134 28.87 -9.63 34.75
C SER A 134 30.39 -9.73 34.93
N ASP A 135 31.16 -9.05 34.08
CA ASP A 135 32.63 -9.09 34.09
C ASP A 135 33.26 -8.07 35.06
N GLY A 136 32.44 -7.21 35.67
CA GLY A 136 32.87 -6.19 36.63
C GLY A 136 33.74 -5.06 36.06
N GLY A 137 34.53 -4.42 36.93
CA GLY A 137 35.40 -3.30 36.55
C GLY A 137 34.62 -2.03 36.20
N ASN A 138 35.08 -1.31 35.17
CA ASN A 138 34.44 -0.09 34.66
C ASN A 138 33.32 -0.38 33.63
N LEU A 139 32.93 -1.65 33.49
CA LEU A 139 31.85 -2.06 32.61
C LEU A 139 30.49 -1.92 33.30
N PHE A 140 29.42 -1.84 32.51
CA PHE A 140 28.05 -1.79 33.02
C PHE A 140 27.09 -2.62 32.15
N LYS A 141 25.98 -3.05 32.74
CA LYS A 141 24.87 -3.68 32.03
C LYS A 141 23.78 -2.65 31.78
N MET A 142 23.27 -2.60 30.55
CA MET A 142 22.11 -1.79 30.18
C MET A 142 20.91 -2.69 29.94
N ILE A 143 19.79 -2.38 30.58
CA ILE A 143 18.52 -3.07 30.41
C ILE A 143 17.49 -2.05 29.91
N ILE A 144 16.86 -2.35 28.78
CA ILE A 144 15.81 -1.53 28.21
C ILE A 144 14.48 -2.09 28.71
N LEU A 145 13.71 -1.21 29.34
CA LEU A 145 12.39 -1.52 29.87
C LEU A 145 11.33 -0.81 29.03
N GLN A 146 10.26 -1.51 28.67
CA GLN A 146 9.03 -0.92 28.13
C GLN A 146 7.89 -1.16 29.12
N ASN A 147 7.22 -0.10 29.58
CA ASN A 147 6.19 -0.19 30.62
C ASN A 147 6.68 -0.97 31.86
N SER A 148 7.95 -0.74 32.26
CA SER A 148 8.64 -1.44 33.36
C SER A 148 8.91 -2.93 33.16
N VAL A 149 8.69 -3.47 31.96
CA VAL A 149 9.04 -4.86 31.60
C VAL A 149 10.32 -4.87 30.76
N GLU A 150 11.26 -5.75 31.09
CA GLU A 150 12.49 -5.94 30.31
C GLU A 150 12.16 -6.43 28.90
N VAL A 151 12.61 -5.68 27.88
CA VAL A 151 12.44 -6.01 26.46
C VAL A 151 13.75 -6.35 25.77
N GLU A 152 14.85 -5.74 26.21
CA GLU A 152 16.21 -6.00 25.70
C GLU A 152 17.22 -5.76 26.83
N SER A 153 18.35 -6.48 26.80
CA SER A 153 19.48 -6.22 27.68
C SER A 153 20.82 -6.47 27.00
N PHE A 154 21.80 -5.64 27.37
CA PHE A 154 23.14 -5.60 26.83
C PHE A 154 24.13 -5.58 27.99
N ASP A 155 24.96 -6.61 28.09
CA ASP A 155 25.92 -6.76 29.18
C ASP A 155 27.34 -6.35 28.76
N ASN A 156 28.18 -6.07 29.75
CA ASN A 156 29.59 -5.76 29.62
C ASN A 156 29.89 -4.56 28.70
N LEU A 157 29.08 -3.49 28.81
CA LEU A 157 29.24 -2.26 28.03
C LEU A 157 30.31 -1.34 28.62
N SER A 158 30.98 -0.57 27.76
CA SER A 158 32.07 0.34 28.08
C SER A 158 31.83 1.73 27.51
N MET A 159 32.27 2.76 28.24
CA MET A 159 32.30 4.15 27.76
C MET A 159 33.54 4.48 26.91
N SER A 160 34.51 3.56 26.83
CA SER A 160 35.77 3.80 26.12
C SER A 160 35.68 3.34 24.66
N GLU A 161 35.85 4.27 23.72
CA GLU A 161 35.87 3.99 22.27
C GLU A 161 37.03 3.06 21.87
N LYS A 162 38.12 3.05 22.67
CA LYS A 162 39.32 2.27 22.41
C LYS A 162 39.69 1.36 23.56
N ASP A 163 40.27 0.22 23.22
CA ASP A 163 40.81 -0.75 24.16
C ASP A 163 42.20 -0.34 24.68
N ALA A 164 42.79 -1.18 25.54
CA ALA A 164 44.14 -0.96 26.08
C ALA A 164 45.25 -0.92 25.01
N ASN A 165 44.99 -1.45 23.81
CA ASN A 165 45.91 -1.49 22.67
C ASN A 165 45.61 -0.39 21.64
N ASN A 166 44.76 0.59 21.97
CA ASN A 166 44.36 1.69 21.10
C ASN A 166 43.60 1.23 19.82
N GLN A 167 42.99 0.05 19.85
CA GLN A 167 42.08 -0.49 18.82
C GLN A 167 40.61 -0.16 19.17
N PRO A 168 39.67 -0.20 18.21
CA PRO A 168 38.25 -0.06 18.50
C PRO A 168 37.79 -1.06 19.57
N ASN A 169 37.11 -0.58 20.59
CA ASN A 169 36.64 -1.41 21.70
C ASN A 169 35.33 -2.11 21.33
N GLU A 170 35.33 -3.44 21.29
CA GLU A 170 34.13 -4.26 21.02
C GLU A 170 33.03 -4.12 22.08
N ASN A 171 33.35 -3.59 23.26
CA ASN A 171 32.39 -3.30 24.31
C ASN A 171 31.90 -1.85 24.29
N TYR A 172 32.34 -1.02 23.33
CA TYR A 172 31.92 0.38 23.27
C TYR A 172 30.40 0.50 23.09
N VAL A 173 29.78 1.24 24.01
CA VAL A 173 28.32 1.27 24.22
C VAL A 173 27.53 1.63 22.97
N GLU A 174 27.93 2.69 22.27
CA GLU A 174 27.25 3.17 21.06
C GLU A 174 27.29 2.10 19.96
N SER A 175 28.49 1.57 19.65
CA SER A 175 28.63 0.51 18.62
C SER A 175 27.93 -0.81 18.95
N ARG A 176 27.68 -1.08 20.24
CA ARG A 176 27.04 -2.31 20.72
C ARG A 176 25.53 -2.21 20.81
N ILE A 177 24.98 -1.00 20.78
CA ILE A 177 23.55 -0.75 20.87
C ILE A 177 23.04 -0.29 19.51
N ASP A 178 23.71 0.66 18.87
CA ASP A 178 23.29 1.22 17.61
C ASP A 178 23.41 0.20 16.48
N GLY A 179 22.30 -0.03 15.78
CA GLY A 179 22.18 -1.06 14.75
C GLY A 179 21.83 -2.47 15.28
N ILE A 180 21.82 -2.68 16.61
CA ILE A 180 21.42 -3.95 17.24
C ILE A 180 20.11 -3.80 18.01
N SER A 181 19.95 -2.74 18.82
CA SER A 181 18.70 -2.52 19.56
C SER A 181 17.54 -2.18 18.63
N LYS A 182 16.36 -2.73 18.93
CA LYS A 182 15.12 -2.41 18.24
C LYS A 182 14.42 -1.18 18.82
N PHE A 183 14.82 -0.74 20.02
CA PHE A 183 14.06 0.22 20.82
C PHE A 183 14.74 1.58 20.99
N ILE A 184 16.07 1.62 21.05
CA ILE A 184 16.80 2.88 21.28
C ILE A 184 18.07 2.99 20.43
N PHE A 185 18.54 4.22 20.29
CA PHE A 185 19.89 4.59 19.92
C PHE A 185 20.57 5.30 21.10
N ILE A 186 21.90 5.23 21.17
CA ILE A 186 22.70 5.84 22.23
C ILE A 186 23.73 6.79 21.62
N ASP A 187 23.67 8.05 22.03
CA ASP A 187 24.71 9.05 21.76
C ASP A 187 25.38 9.49 23.06
N LEU A 188 26.55 10.13 22.96
CA LEU A 188 27.06 10.96 24.06
C LEU A 188 26.11 12.14 24.31
N ALA A 189 25.76 12.38 25.57
CA ALA A 189 25.00 13.57 25.93
C ALA A 189 25.80 14.86 25.66
N THR A 190 25.10 15.97 25.43
CA THR A 190 25.75 17.30 25.36
C THR A 190 26.51 17.57 26.67
N ASN A 191 27.80 17.92 26.57
CA ASN A 191 28.72 18.06 27.71
C ASN A 191 28.92 16.77 28.54
N SER A 192 28.89 15.61 27.87
CA SER A 192 29.11 14.30 28.49
C SER A 192 30.41 14.25 29.31
N THR A 193 30.32 13.69 30.52
CA THR A 193 31.50 13.38 31.35
C THR A 193 32.29 12.18 30.85
N LYS A 194 31.73 11.39 29.92
CA LYS A 194 32.22 10.07 29.48
C LYS A 194 32.41 9.05 30.62
N ASN A 195 31.87 9.33 31.81
CA ASN A 195 31.84 8.38 32.92
C ASN A 195 30.73 7.34 32.72
N PRO A 196 30.84 6.12 33.26
CA PRO A 196 29.74 5.16 33.24
C PRO A 196 28.48 5.74 33.87
N PRO A 197 27.28 5.45 33.31
CA PRO A 197 26.02 5.78 33.94
C PRO A 197 25.90 5.24 35.38
N LYS A 198 25.17 5.95 36.23
CA LYS A 198 24.93 5.58 37.62
C LYS A 198 24.28 4.19 37.71
N GLN A 199 24.96 3.27 38.38
CA GLN A 199 24.46 1.90 38.56
C GLN A 199 23.20 1.86 39.44
N ASN A 200 22.41 0.81 39.27
CA ASN A 200 21.14 0.54 39.97
C ASN A 200 20.12 1.68 39.84
N THR A 201 20.17 2.41 38.73
CA THR A 201 19.30 3.55 38.44
C THR A 201 18.55 3.32 37.15
N THR A 202 17.27 3.73 37.12
CA THR A 202 16.42 3.71 35.93
C THR A 202 16.23 5.14 35.43
N PHE A 203 16.54 5.38 34.16
CA PHE A 203 16.41 6.66 33.48
C PHE A 203 15.25 6.59 32.48
N PRO A 204 14.17 7.38 32.64
CA PRO A 204 13.07 7.42 31.69
C PRO A 204 13.46 8.16 30.41
N LEU A 205 12.84 7.80 29.28
CA LEU A 205 12.87 8.58 28.04
C LEU A 205 11.67 9.55 28.04
N ASP A 206 11.66 10.51 28.94
CA ASP A 206 10.51 11.40 29.20
C ASP A 206 10.56 12.75 28.45
N GLN A 207 11.66 13.04 27.74
CA GLN A 207 11.83 14.25 26.93
C GLN A 207 11.35 14.04 25.49
N ASP A 208 10.84 15.09 24.84
CA ASP A 208 10.31 15.07 23.47
C ASP A 208 9.22 14.00 23.25
N GLY A 209 9.29 13.17 22.20
CA GLY A 209 8.40 12.03 22.00
C GLY A 209 6.96 12.41 21.66
N VAL A 210 6.76 13.10 20.53
CA VAL A 210 5.42 13.46 20.03
C VAL A 210 5.13 12.80 18.68
N ASP A 211 3.85 12.53 18.41
CA ASP A 211 3.43 11.87 17.16
C ASP A 211 3.27 12.83 15.97
N GLY A 212 3.31 14.15 16.22
CA GLY A 212 3.17 15.15 15.16
C GLY A 212 1.78 15.20 14.50
N ILE A 213 0.72 14.76 15.17
CA ILE A 213 -0.64 14.64 14.57
C ILE A 213 -1.52 15.90 14.68
N THR A 214 -1.02 16.95 15.30
CA THR A 214 -1.78 18.21 15.46
C THR A 214 -1.67 19.04 14.18
N GLY A 215 -2.81 19.47 13.64
CA GLY A 215 -2.81 20.35 12.45
C GLY A 215 -2.71 19.62 11.11
N LEU A 216 -2.96 18.31 11.08
CA LEU A 216 -2.90 17.51 9.85
C LEU A 216 -3.70 18.14 8.70
N ILE A 217 -3.07 18.20 7.53
CA ILE A 217 -3.62 18.74 6.29
C ILE A 217 -3.44 17.74 5.16
N GLN A 218 -4.10 18.00 4.04
CA GLN A 218 -4.06 17.14 2.86
C GLN A 218 -2.64 16.86 2.34
N SER A 219 -1.76 17.87 2.32
CA SER A 219 -0.39 17.72 1.82
C SER A 219 0.47 16.78 2.66
N ASP A 220 0.13 16.54 3.92
CA ASP A 220 0.85 15.58 4.78
C ASP A 220 0.69 14.13 4.25
N PHE A 221 -0.40 13.85 3.54
CA PHE A 221 -0.70 12.52 3.00
C PHE A 221 -0.28 12.36 1.54
N ILE A 222 -0.45 13.42 0.74
CA ILE A 222 0.03 13.44 -0.64
C ILE A 222 1.55 13.47 -0.67
N GLY A 223 2.17 14.29 0.17
CA GLY A 223 3.62 14.45 0.25
C GLY A 223 4.21 15.32 -0.86
N ASP A 224 5.52 15.26 -0.99
CA ASP A 224 6.36 15.98 -1.94
C ASP A 224 7.24 14.96 -2.69
N GLU A 225 7.20 15.02 -4.01
CA GLU A 225 7.95 14.13 -4.92
C GLU A 225 9.46 14.18 -4.66
N SER A 226 10.02 15.37 -4.41
CA SER A 226 11.46 15.53 -4.19
C SER A 226 11.94 14.96 -2.85
N LEU A 227 11.01 14.81 -1.91
CA LEU A 227 11.28 14.26 -0.58
C LEU A 227 10.90 12.79 -0.46
N GLN A 228 10.19 12.24 -1.46
CA GLN A 228 9.69 10.87 -1.47
C GLN A 228 8.95 10.53 -0.16
N ASN A 229 8.01 11.39 0.25
CA ASN A 229 7.15 11.18 1.42
C ASN A 229 5.66 11.14 1.02
N GLY A 230 4.77 10.83 1.96
CA GLY A 230 3.34 10.69 1.65
C GLY A 230 3.08 9.60 0.61
N LEU A 231 2.30 9.91 -0.43
CA LEU A 231 2.11 9.02 -1.57
C LEU A 231 3.40 8.88 -2.39
N HIS A 232 4.19 9.93 -2.52
CA HIS A 232 5.44 9.92 -3.28
C HIS A 232 6.54 9.03 -2.66
N ALA A 233 6.37 8.55 -1.43
CA ALA A 233 7.22 7.50 -0.86
C ALA A 233 7.12 6.16 -1.64
N PHE A 234 6.06 6.00 -2.43
CA PHE A 234 5.84 4.83 -3.27
C PHE A 234 6.48 4.92 -4.65
N ASP A 235 6.89 6.11 -5.09
CA ASP A 235 7.44 6.33 -6.44
C ASP A 235 8.64 5.43 -6.81
N PRO A 236 9.57 5.05 -5.90
CA PRO A 236 10.65 4.14 -6.24
C PRO A 236 10.25 2.65 -6.19
N ILE A 237 8.98 2.32 -6.01
CA ILE A 237 8.46 0.97 -5.83
C ILE A 237 7.50 0.65 -6.97
N ASP A 238 7.89 -0.27 -7.85
CA ASP A 238 7.08 -0.64 -9.02
C ASP A 238 5.89 -1.56 -8.64
N ASP A 239 6.03 -2.36 -7.57
CA ASP A 239 5.06 -3.39 -7.16
C ASP A 239 3.94 -2.83 -6.26
N ILE A 240 3.20 -1.83 -6.74
CA ILE A 240 2.08 -1.21 -6.01
C ILE A 240 0.83 -1.19 -6.88
N ASN A 241 -0.24 -1.85 -6.43
CA ASN A 241 -1.43 -2.03 -7.26
C ASN A 241 -2.69 -1.41 -6.65
N ILE A 242 -2.80 -1.37 -5.32
CA ILE A 242 -4.01 -0.93 -4.61
C ILE A 242 -3.62 0.09 -3.54
N VAL A 243 -3.96 1.36 -3.75
CA VAL A 243 -3.59 2.47 -2.87
C VAL A 243 -4.77 2.92 -2.03
N ALA A 244 -4.56 3.19 -0.74
CA ALA A 244 -5.57 3.73 0.16
C ALA A 244 -4.98 4.71 1.19
N ILE A 245 -5.80 5.70 1.59
CA ILE A 245 -5.48 6.67 2.64
C ILE A 245 -6.62 6.66 3.67
N PRO A 246 -6.61 5.73 4.65
CA PRO A 246 -7.71 5.57 5.60
C PRO A 246 -7.83 6.73 6.60
N ASP A 247 -6.81 7.57 6.72
CA ASP A 247 -6.68 8.63 7.72
C ASP A 247 -6.95 10.04 7.17
N SER A 248 -7.85 10.18 6.20
CA SER A 248 -8.15 11.50 5.60
C SER A 248 -8.45 12.56 6.67
N PRO A 249 -7.62 13.62 6.79
CA PRO A 249 -7.81 14.66 7.81
C PRO A 249 -8.86 15.69 7.39
N VAL A 250 -9.29 15.66 6.12
CA VAL A 250 -10.21 16.63 5.52
C VAL A 250 -11.58 16.01 5.25
N THR A 251 -12.62 16.83 5.42
CA THR A 251 -14.02 16.47 5.12
C THR A 251 -14.41 16.72 3.65
N GLY A 252 -13.59 17.48 2.91
CA GLY A 252 -13.73 17.69 1.47
C GLY A 252 -13.15 16.54 0.65
N ASN A 253 -13.40 16.56 -0.65
CA ASN A 253 -12.92 15.51 -1.58
C ASN A 253 -11.55 15.80 -2.21
N GLY A 254 -10.85 16.86 -1.76
CA GLY A 254 -9.56 17.28 -2.30
C GLY A 254 -8.50 16.18 -2.24
N LEU A 255 -8.38 15.51 -1.08
CA LEU A 255 -7.44 14.40 -0.90
C LEU A 255 -7.73 13.26 -1.88
N VAL A 256 -9.01 12.86 -2.03
CA VAL A 256 -9.40 11.81 -2.97
C VAL A 256 -9.06 12.22 -4.40
N LYS A 257 -9.32 13.47 -4.77
CA LYS A 257 -8.99 13.99 -6.10
C LYS A 257 -7.50 13.90 -6.38
N GLU A 258 -6.65 14.39 -5.47
CA GLU A 258 -5.19 14.35 -5.64
C GLU A 258 -4.63 12.92 -5.61
N ALA A 259 -5.13 12.05 -4.74
CA ALA A 259 -4.74 10.64 -4.74
C ALA A 259 -5.13 9.90 -6.02
N THR A 260 -6.29 10.22 -6.62
CA THR A 260 -6.65 9.67 -7.94
C THR A 260 -5.80 10.25 -9.06
N THR A 261 -5.43 11.53 -9.00
CA THR A 261 -4.49 12.14 -9.96
C THR A 261 -3.11 11.50 -9.86
N TYR A 262 -2.64 11.19 -8.65
CA TYR A 262 -1.40 10.44 -8.45
C TYR A 262 -1.43 9.10 -9.19
N CYS A 263 -2.50 8.32 -9.00
CA CYS A 263 -2.67 7.05 -9.71
C CYS A 263 -2.82 7.22 -11.24
N GLU A 264 -3.46 8.29 -11.71
CA GLU A 264 -3.56 8.63 -13.14
C GLU A 264 -2.21 8.93 -13.79
N ASN A 265 -1.31 9.57 -13.04
CA ASN A 265 0.04 9.89 -13.51
C ASN A 265 0.94 8.65 -13.52
N ARG A 266 0.84 7.81 -12.48
CA ARG A 266 1.61 6.57 -12.35
C ARG A 266 1.16 5.45 -13.28
N ARG A 267 -0.15 5.34 -13.52
CA ARG A 267 -0.82 4.35 -14.40
C ARG A 267 -0.69 2.86 -14.04
N ASP A 268 0.09 2.52 -13.02
CA ASP A 268 0.32 1.16 -12.51
C ASP A 268 -0.52 0.81 -11.26
N CYS A 269 -1.23 1.79 -10.68
CA CYS A 269 -1.93 1.62 -9.40
C CYS A 269 -3.37 2.17 -9.42
N PHE A 270 -4.17 1.73 -8.45
CA PHE A 270 -5.59 2.06 -8.36
C PHE A 270 -5.99 2.51 -6.94
N PHE A 271 -6.69 3.64 -6.83
CA PHE A 271 -7.07 4.23 -5.55
C PHE A 271 -8.41 3.72 -5.02
N VAL A 272 -8.42 3.24 -3.78
CA VAL A 272 -9.64 2.90 -3.04
C VAL A 272 -9.96 4.04 -2.09
N ALA A 273 -11.02 4.78 -2.42
CA ALA A 273 -11.41 5.99 -1.71
C ALA A 273 -12.49 5.73 -0.65
N ASP A 274 -12.31 6.37 0.50
CA ASP A 274 -13.30 6.47 1.56
C ASP A 274 -13.92 7.88 1.56
N PRO A 275 -15.24 8.02 1.76
CA PRO A 275 -15.83 9.30 2.12
C PRO A 275 -15.61 9.60 3.60
N PRO A 276 -15.83 10.84 4.06
CA PRO A 276 -16.00 11.14 5.47
C PRO A 276 -17.13 10.33 6.11
N ILE A 277 -16.99 10.02 7.39
CA ILE A 277 -18.01 9.33 8.19
C ILE A 277 -19.30 10.17 8.31
N GLY A 278 -20.46 9.51 8.41
CA GLY A 278 -21.74 10.16 8.71
C GLY A 278 -22.44 10.85 7.53
N LEU A 279 -22.02 10.60 6.29
CA LEU A 279 -22.72 11.11 5.11
C LEU A 279 -24.05 10.41 4.89
N LYS A 280 -25.07 11.17 4.49
CA LYS A 280 -26.40 10.65 4.18
C LYS A 280 -26.44 9.98 2.79
N PRO A 281 -27.17 8.87 2.63
CA PRO A 281 -27.30 8.15 1.36
C PRO A 281 -28.24 8.85 0.36
N SER A 282 -29.11 9.74 0.85
CA SER A 282 -30.07 10.49 0.03
C SER A 282 -29.76 11.99 0.00
N GLY A 283 -30.13 12.64 -1.11
CA GLY A 283 -29.85 14.07 -1.38
C GLY A 283 -28.68 14.31 -2.35
N VAL A 284 -28.34 15.58 -2.60
CA VAL A 284 -27.35 16.02 -3.62
C VAL A 284 -26.40 17.12 -3.17
N GLY A 285 -26.34 17.43 -1.86
CA GLY A 285 -25.57 18.56 -1.34
C GLY A 285 -24.57 18.18 -0.24
N ASN A 286 -24.04 19.21 0.44
CA ASN A 286 -23.14 19.02 1.59
C ASN A 286 -23.75 18.09 2.64
N GLY A 287 -22.94 17.20 3.20
CA GLY A 287 -23.39 16.17 4.15
C GLY A 287 -24.06 14.95 3.52
N THR A 288 -24.03 14.81 2.19
CA THR A 288 -24.50 13.63 1.46
C THR A 288 -23.36 12.98 0.68
N ILE A 289 -23.44 11.67 0.45
CA ILE A 289 -22.42 10.95 -0.32
C ILE A 289 -22.35 11.43 -1.77
N ARG A 290 -23.48 11.84 -2.36
CA ARG A 290 -23.53 12.41 -3.71
C ARG A 290 -22.88 13.79 -3.79
N GLY A 291 -23.04 14.60 -2.74
CA GLY A 291 -22.34 15.88 -2.62
C GLY A 291 -20.83 15.69 -2.51
N PHE A 292 -20.37 14.75 -1.68
CA PHE A 292 -18.94 14.44 -1.56
C PHE A 292 -18.34 13.93 -2.88
N LYS A 293 -19.06 13.07 -3.60
CA LYS A 293 -18.60 12.53 -4.89
C LYS A 293 -18.55 13.58 -6.01
N GLN A 294 -19.23 14.72 -5.87
CA GLN A 294 -19.32 15.73 -6.92
C GLN A 294 -17.94 16.21 -7.36
N GLY A 295 -17.66 16.17 -8.67
CA GLY A 295 -16.39 16.60 -9.23
C GLY A 295 -15.27 15.55 -9.22
N LEU A 296 -15.50 14.36 -8.64
CA LEU A 296 -14.60 13.22 -8.76
C LEU A 296 -14.92 12.42 -10.03
N THR A 297 -13.98 12.32 -10.97
CA THR A 297 -14.20 11.73 -12.30
C THR A 297 -13.02 10.88 -12.81
N SER A 298 -12.34 10.17 -11.91
CA SER A 298 -11.18 9.35 -12.29
C SER A 298 -11.56 7.90 -12.64
N MET A 299 -10.89 7.33 -13.65
CA MET A 299 -10.97 5.89 -13.90
C MET A 299 -10.02 5.09 -13.01
N TYR A 300 -9.02 5.71 -12.40
CA TYR A 300 -8.03 5.08 -11.51
C TYR A 300 -8.45 5.12 -10.03
N GLY A 301 -9.73 5.33 -9.75
CA GLY A 301 -10.23 5.27 -8.38
C GLY A 301 -11.68 4.85 -8.27
N ALA A 302 -12.04 4.30 -7.12
CA ALA A 302 -13.40 3.91 -6.78
C ALA A 302 -13.74 4.30 -5.33
N LEU A 303 -14.97 4.79 -5.13
CA LEU A 303 -15.47 5.25 -3.84
C LEU A 303 -16.35 4.19 -3.19
N TYR A 304 -16.06 3.85 -1.93
CA TYR A 304 -16.80 2.85 -1.16
C TYR A 304 -17.52 3.48 0.03
N TYR A 305 -18.82 3.23 0.12
CA TYR A 305 -19.70 3.79 1.13
C TYR A 305 -20.67 2.70 1.57
N PRO A 306 -21.16 2.66 2.82
CA PRO A 306 -20.78 3.47 3.97
C PRO A 306 -19.54 2.92 4.70
N TRP A 307 -19.14 3.57 5.79
CA TRP A 307 -18.15 2.99 6.71
C TRP A 307 -18.65 1.68 7.32
N VAL A 308 -17.71 0.80 7.65
CA VAL A 308 -18.00 -0.51 8.25
C VAL A 308 -17.77 -0.48 9.75
N ILE A 309 -18.50 -1.33 10.46
CA ILE A 309 -18.36 -1.51 11.90
C ILE A 309 -17.72 -2.87 12.13
N ILE A 310 -16.68 -2.92 12.96
CA ILE A 310 -16.01 -4.15 13.39
C ILE A 310 -16.13 -4.32 14.91
N ASN A 311 -15.86 -5.54 15.39
CA ASN A 311 -15.46 -5.74 16.78
C ASN A 311 -13.98 -5.37 16.89
N ASP A 312 -13.69 -4.26 17.58
CA ASP A 312 -12.36 -3.68 17.73
C ASP A 312 -11.41 -4.66 18.45
N PRO A 313 -10.35 -5.16 17.79
CA PRO A 313 -9.38 -6.06 18.42
C PRO A 313 -8.62 -5.42 19.59
N LEU A 314 -8.59 -4.09 19.68
CA LEU A 314 -7.88 -3.36 20.71
C LEU A 314 -8.57 -3.44 22.08
N ASN A 315 -9.91 -3.46 22.11
CA ASN A 315 -10.69 -3.35 23.36
C ASN A 315 -11.98 -4.20 23.38
N GLY A 316 -12.31 -4.91 22.30
CA GLY A 316 -13.49 -5.76 22.17
C GLY A 316 -14.83 -5.02 21.95
N THR A 317 -14.82 -3.70 21.79
CA THR A 317 -16.04 -2.90 21.56
C THR A 317 -16.32 -2.71 20.07
N ARG A 318 -17.52 -2.25 19.71
CA ARG A 318 -17.82 -1.93 18.30
C ARG A 318 -17.13 -0.62 17.90
N LYS A 319 -16.41 -0.63 16.77
CA LYS A 319 -15.77 0.56 16.21
C LYS A 319 -16.13 0.72 14.74
N THR A 320 -16.51 1.93 14.36
CA THR A 320 -16.71 2.32 12.96
C THR A 320 -15.38 2.73 12.34
N ILE A 321 -15.05 2.17 11.18
CA ILE A 321 -13.77 2.36 10.48
C ILE A 321 -13.98 2.51 8.98
N PRO A 322 -13.04 3.16 8.26
CA PRO A 322 -13.13 3.28 6.81
C PRO A 322 -13.03 1.90 6.13
N PRO A 323 -13.77 1.69 5.03
CA PRO A 323 -13.82 0.40 4.33
C PRO A 323 -12.60 0.11 3.44
N SER A 324 -11.77 1.10 3.09
CA SER A 324 -10.68 0.94 2.12
C SER A 324 -9.75 -0.24 2.40
N GLY A 325 -9.41 -0.49 3.67
CA GLY A 325 -8.60 -1.65 4.06
C GLY A 325 -9.25 -2.99 3.70
N ALA A 326 -10.53 -3.18 4.06
CA ALA A 326 -11.26 -4.40 3.74
C ALA A 326 -11.49 -4.56 2.24
N VAL A 327 -11.79 -3.46 1.55
CA VAL A 327 -11.96 -3.45 0.08
C VAL A 327 -10.66 -3.82 -0.62
N ALA A 328 -9.53 -3.26 -0.21
CA ALA A 328 -8.22 -3.59 -0.77
C ALA A 328 -7.84 -5.06 -0.54
N GLY A 329 -8.19 -5.63 0.62
CA GLY A 329 -8.02 -7.06 0.88
C GLY A 329 -8.93 -7.93 0.01
N SER A 330 -10.20 -7.53 -0.17
CA SER A 330 -11.16 -8.21 -1.07
C SER A 330 -10.71 -8.17 -2.53
N TYR A 331 -10.13 -7.06 -2.99
CA TYR A 331 -9.49 -6.96 -4.32
C TYR A 331 -8.39 -8.01 -4.43
N SER A 332 -7.43 -7.97 -3.51
CA SER A 332 -6.28 -8.86 -3.49
C SER A 332 -6.69 -10.33 -3.52
N LYS A 333 -7.65 -10.72 -2.69
CA LYS A 333 -8.21 -12.08 -2.65
C LYS A 333 -8.86 -12.46 -3.98
N THR A 334 -9.66 -11.57 -4.57
CA THR A 334 -10.32 -11.82 -5.85
C THR A 334 -9.29 -12.00 -6.97
N ASP A 335 -8.27 -11.14 -7.01
CA ASP A 335 -7.24 -11.20 -8.04
C ASP A 335 -6.42 -12.50 -7.95
N ILE A 336 -6.03 -12.89 -6.73
CA ILE A 336 -5.26 -14.13 -6.48
C ILE A 336 -6.08 -15.37 -6.84
N THR A 337 -7.38 -15.38 -6.53
CA THR A 337 -8.21 -16.61 -6.66
C THR A 337 -8.95 -16.72 -7.98
N ARG A 338 -9.26 -15.59 -8.63
CA ARG A 338 -10.11 -15.52 -9.84
C ARG A 338 -9.48 -14.71 -10.97
N GLY A 339 -8.48 -13.88 -10.68
CA GLY A 339 -7.87 -12.95 -11.62
C GLY A 339 -8.52 -11.57 -11.61
N VAL A 340 -7.73 -10.54 -11.95
CA VAL A 340 -8.11 -9.12 -11.90
C VAL A 340 -9.31 -8.73 -12.76
N HIS A 341 -9.62 -9.54 -13.77
CA HIS A 341 -10.78 -9.37 -14.63
C HIS A 341 -12.11 -9.63 -13.90
N LYS A 342 -12.10 -10.31 -12.76
CA LYS A 342 -13.29 -10.57 -11.95
C LYS A 342 -13.62 -9.37 -11.06
N ALA A 343 -14.87 -8.92 -11.08
CA ALA A 343 -15.34 -7.89 -10.16
C ALA A 343 -15.28 -8.38 -8.70
N PRO A 344 -14.61 -7.65 -7.77
CA PRO A 344 -14.54 -7.94 -6.34
C PRO A 344 -15.81 -7.43 -5.63
N ALA A 345 -16.96 -7.90 -6.10
CA ALA A 345 -18.29 -7.50 -5.64
C ALA A 345 -19.26 -8.66 -5.78
N GLY A 346 -20.40 -8.57 -5.08
CA GLY A 346 -21.40 -9.63 -5.01
C GLY A 346 -21.26 -10.46 -3.74
N THR A 347 -22.11 -11.48 -3.60
CA THR A 347 -22.26 -12.25 -2.36
C THR A 347 -21.08 -13.17 -2.03
N ILE A 348 -20.17 -13.38 -2.99
CA ILE A 348 -19.02 -14.28 -2.83
C ILE A 348 -17.73 -13.46 -2.86
N ASP A 349 -17.40 -12.88 -4.00
CA ASP A 349 -16.11 -12.16 -4.17
C ASP A 349 -16.08 -10.82 -3.42
N GLY A 350 -17.26 -10.23 -3.14
CA GLY A 350 -17.40 -9.01 -2.36
C GLY A 350 -17.66 -9.21 -0.87
N ALA A 351 -17.69 -10.45 -0.37
CA ALA A 351 -18.01 -10.71 1.04
C ALA A 351 -16.91 -10.20 1.98
N LEU A 352 -17.32 -9.42 2.99
CA LEU A 352 -16.45 -8.87 4.02
C LEU A 352 -16.62 -9.69 5.31
N ASN A 353 -15.56 -10.38 5.71
CA ASN A 353 -15.56 -11.32 6.82
C ASN A 353 -15.32 -10.63 8.16
N ILE A 354 -14.63 -9.49 8.17
CA ILE A 354 -14.31 -8.75 9.41
C ILE A 354 -15.41 -7.79 9.85
N ALA A 355 -16.19 -7.28 8.89
CA ALA A 355 -17.26 -6.33 9.16
C ALA A 355 -18.45 -7.05 9.80
N VAL A 356 -19.00 -6.46 10.86
CA VAL A 356 -20.19 -6.97 11.57
C VAL A 356 -21.42 -6.11 11.34
N ASP A 357 -21.24 -4.84 10.97
CA ASP A 357 -22.33 -3.94 10.60
C ASP A 357 -21.81 -2.81 9.67
N VAL A 358 -22.68 -1.91 9.26
CA VAL A 358 -22.35 -0.66 8.55
C VAL A 358 -22.89 0.54 9.30
N GLU A 359 -22.23 1.71 9.17
CA GLU A 359 -22.68 2.93 9.86
C GLU A 359 -24.07 3.40 9.40
N THR A 360 -24.45 3.09 8.17
CA THR A 360 -25.71 3.54 7.56
C THR A 360 -26.26 2.45 6.66
N LEU A 361 -27.43 1.93 6.99
CA LEU A 361 -28.13 0.99 6.12
C LEU A 361 -28.65 1.73 4.89
N VAL A 362 -28.17 1.33 3.72
CA VAL A 362 -28.62 1.89 2.43
C VAL A 362 -29.72 1.02 1.85
N ALA A 363 -30.90 1.59 1.65
CA ALA A 363 -32.01 0.89 1.02
C ALA A 363 -31.78 0.72 -0.50
N LYS A 364 -32.50 -0.23 -1.11
CA LYS A 364 -32.42 -0.44 -2.58
C LYS A 364 -32.71 0.84 -3.37
N GLY A 365 -33.79 1.56 -3.04
CA GLY A 365 -34.16 2.79 -3.74
C GLY A 365 -33.13 3.92 -3.61
N GLU A 366 -32.40 3.97 -2.49
CA GLU A 366 -31.31 4.93 -2.32
C GLU A 366 -30.12 4.52 -3.20
N GLN A 367 -29.74 3.24 -3.16
CA GLN A 367 -28.68 2.69 -4.00
C GLN A 367 -28.94 2.87 -5.50
N ASP A 368 -30.19 2.77 -5.95
CA ASP A 368 -30.58 3.01 -7.34
C ASP A 368 -30.18 4.42 -7.82
N SER A 369 -30.10 5.40 -6.91
CA SER A 369 -29.61 6.75 -7.18
C SER A 369 -28.09 6.93 -7.04
N LEU A 370 -27.44 6.10 -6.21
CA LEU A 370 -26.00 6.16 -5.93
C LEU A 370 -25.16 5.44 -6.97
N ASN A 371 -25.63 4.26 -7.39
CA ASN A 371 -24.87 3.38 -8.27
C ASN A 371 -24.54 4.05 -9.62
N PRO A 372 -25.47 4.76 -10.33
CA PRO A 372 -25.15 5.49 -11.55
C PRO A 372 -24.08 6.56 -11.38
N GLU A 373 -23.90 7.08 -10.16
CA GLU A 373 -22.86 8.06 -9.84
C GLU A 373 -21.47 7.42 -9.64
N GLY A 374 -21.35 6.09 -9.66
CA GLY A 374 -20.07 5.41 -9.39
C GLY A 374 -19.74 5.29 -7.90
N ILE A 375 -20.76 5.32 -7.04
CA ILE A 375 -20.64 5.10 -5.60
C ILE A 375 -20.91 3.61 -5.33
N ASN A 376 -19.92 2.88 -4.82
CA ASN A 376 -20.02 1.46 -4.53
C ASN A 376 -20.55 1.27 -3.10
N VAL A 377 -21.73 0.65 -3.01
CA VAL A 377 -22.41 0.50 -1.72
C VAL A 377 -22.04 -0.82 -1.05
N ILE A 378 -21.62 -0.79 0.22
CA ILE A 378 -21.51 -1.98 1.07
C ILE A 378 -22.90 -2.25 1.67
N ARG A 379 -23.41 -3.46 1.47
CA ARG A 379 -24.78 -3.85 1.81
C ARG A 379 -24.77 -5.07 2.72
N SER A 380 -25.74 -5.10 3.64
CA SER A 380 -26.05 -6.31 4.42
C SER A 380 -27.17 -7.10 3.74
N PHE A 381 -26.98 -8.40 3.59
CA PHE A 381 -27.98 -9.36 3.13
C PHE A 381 -28.12 -10.49 4.15
N PRO A 382 -29.34 -10.97 4.44
CA PRO A 382 -29.56 -12.03 5.43
C PRO A 382 -28.71 -13.29 5.23
N ASP A 383 -28.55 -13.75 3.99
CA ASP A 383 -27.87 -15.03 3.69
C ASP A 383 -26.39 -14.87 3.29
N ALA A 384 -25.92 -13.64 3.04
CA ALA A 384 -24.57 -13.37 2.56
C ALA A 384 -23.75 -12.47 3.50
N GLY A 385 -24.36 -11.94 4.57
CA GLY A 385 -23.71 -10.99 5.46
C GLY A 385 -23.45 -9.65 4.77
N LEU A 386 -22.33 -9.02 5.12
CA LEU A 386 -21.89 -7.74 4.55
C LEU A 386 -21.06 -7.96 3.31
N VAL A 387 -21.45 -7.28 2.24
CA VAL A 387 -20.85 -7.47 0.93
C VAL A 387 -20.68 -6.15 0.19
N ILE A 388 -19.60 -6.03 -0.57
CA ILE A 388 -19.40 -4.99 -1.57
C ILE A 388 -20.43 -5.22 -2.68
N TRP A 389 -21.38 -4.29 -2.83
CA TRP A 389 -22.48 -4.35 -3.78
C TRP A 389 -22.37 -3.29 -4.87
N GLY A 390 -21.16 -3.15 -5.44
CA GLY A 390 -20.84 -2.26 -6.55
C GLY A 390 -19.36 -2.37 -6.93
N ALA A 391 -19.05 -2.23 -8.21
CA ALA A 391 -17.67 -2.30 -8.71
C ALA A 391 -17.42 -1.24 -9.80
N ARG A 392 -17.88 -0.01 -9.58
CA ARG A 392 -17.75 1.12 -10.51
C ARG A 392 -16.64 2.07 -10.10
N THR A 393 -16.00 2.68 -11.10
CA THR A 393 -15.00 3.74 -10.92
C THR A 393 -15.69 5.09 -10.73
N LEU A 394 -14.94 6.10 -10.29
CA LEU A 394 -15.40 7.49 -10.18
C LEU A 394 -15.78 8.07 -11.56
N ALA A 395 -15.19 7.56 -12.63
CA ALA A 395 -15.48 7.92 -14.02
C ALA A 395 -16.72 7.22 -14.62
N SER A 396 -17.54 6.51 -13.83
CA SER A 396 -18.71 5.73 -14.30
C SER A 396 -19.60 6.42 -15.35
N LYS A 397 -19.79 7.74 -15.22
CA LYS A 397 -20.57 8.56 -16.18
C LYS A 397 -19.73 9.18 -17.30
N THR A 398 -18.51 9.64 -16.98
CA THR A 398 -17.66 10.40 -17.91
C THR A 398 -16.89 9.48 -18.87
N ASN A 399 -16.62 8.24 -18.45
CA ASN A 399 -15.92 7.25 -19.26
C ASN A 399 -16.62 5.87 -19.15
N PRO A 400 -17.63 5.60 -19.99
CA PRO A 400 -18.39 4.34 -19.96
C PRO A 400 -17.56 3.09 -20.26
N GLU A 401 -16.43 3.21 -20.97
CA GLU A 401 -15.54 2.08 -21.30
C GLU A 401 -14.81 1.59 -20.05
N TYR A 402 -14.33 2.51 -19.21
CA TYR A 402 -13.66 2.23 -17.94
C TYR A 402 -14.58 2.43 -16.73
N ARG A 403 -15.88 2.21 -16.92
CA ARG A 403 -16.89 2.33 -15.85
C ARG A 403 -16.62 1.39 -14.68
N TYR A 404 -16.03 0.22 -14.94
CA TYR A 404 -15.92 -0.86 -13.96
C TYR A 404 -14.48 -1.00 -13.44
N VAL A 405 -14.36 -1.25 -12.15
CA VAL A 405 -13.10 -1.44 -11.43
C VAL A 405 -12.26 -2.56 -12.06
N ASN A 406 -12.85 -3.75 -12.22
CA ASN A 406 -12.16 -4.90 -12.79
C ASN A 406 -11.72 -4.67 -14.24
N ILE A 407 -12.43 -3.85 -15.00
CA ILE A 407 -12.04 -3.50 -16.36
C ILE A 407 -10.82 -2.57 -16.32
N ARG A 408 -10.84 -1.48 -15.55
CA ARG A 408 -9.66 -0.59 -15.47
C ARG A 408 -8.45 -1.33 -14.92
N ARG A 409 -8.61 -2.12 -13.86
CA ARG A 409 -7.50 -2.89 -13.27
C ARG A 409 -6.96 -3.97 -14.20
N LEU A 410 -7.81 -4.59 -15.04
CA LEU A 410 -7.33 -5.48 -16.10
C LEU A 410 -6.48 -4.72 -17.13
N PHE A 411 -6.88 -3.51 -17.53
CA PHE A 411 -6.07 -2.72 -18.46
C PHE A 411 -4.72 -2.29 -17.85
N ILE A 412 -4.70 -1.89 -16.57
CA ILE A 412 -3.44 -1.62 -15.85
C ILE A 412 -2.52 -2.85 -15.92
N PHE A 413 -3.02 -4.02 -15.54
CA PHE A 413 -2.28 -5.28 -15.61
C PHE A 413 -1.73 -5.59 -17.01
N LEU A 414 -2.54 -5.38 -18.06
CA LEU A 414 -2.12 -5.63 -19.44
C LEU A 414 -1.06 -4.63 -19.93
N GLU A 415 -1.28 -3.35 -19.66
CA GLU A 415 -0.39 -2.26 -20.07
C GLU A 415 0.99 -2.44 -19.42
N GLU A 416 1.03 -2.68 -18.10
CA GLU A 416 2.25 -2.85 -17.32
C GLU A 416 3.02 -4.13 -17.70
N SER A 417 2.32 -5.27 -17.83
CA SER A 417 2.98 -6.53 -18.25
C SER A 417 3.60 -6.44 -19.64
N ILE A 418 2.93 -5.77 -20.58
CA ILE A 418 3.45 -5.58 -21.93
C ILE A 418 4.61 -4.58 -21.91
N GLU A 419 4.51 -3.50 -21.14
CA GLU A 419 5.57 -2.48 -21.04
C GLU A 419 6.86 -3.07 -20.48
N GLU A 420 6.81 -3.78 -19.35
CA GLU A 420 7.99 -4.41 -18.74
C GLU A 420 8.66 -5.41 -19.69
N ALA A 421 7.85 -6.26 -20.33
CA ALA A 421 8.38 -7.32 -21.19
C ALA A 421 8.86 -6.82 -22.55
N THR A 422 8.46 -5.61 -22.99
CA THR A 422 8.88 -5.04 -24.27
C THR A 422 10.03 -4.02 -24.15
N GLN A 423 10.59 -3.81 -22.96
CA GLN A 423 11.75 -2.93 -22.75
C GLN A 423 12.95 -3.28 -23.64
N TYR A 424 13.15 -4.56 -23.97
CA TYR A 424 14.25 -5.00 -24.86
C TYR A 424 14.17 -4.41 -26.28
N VAL A 425 13.00 -3.96 -26.71
CA VAL A 425 12.76 -3.43 -28.06
C VAL A 425 13.47 -2.08 -28.25
N VAL A 426 13.75 -1.36 -27.16
CA VAL A 426 14.46 -0.07 -27.22
C VAL A 426 15.87 -0.29 -27.75
N PHE A 427 16.26 0.51 -28.76
CA PHE A 427 17.52 0.43 -29.50
C PHE A 427 17.69 -0.75 -30.47
N GLU A 428 16.67 -1.60 -30.65
CA GLU A 428 16.70 -2.63 -31.69
C GLU A 428 16.44 -2.07 -33.10
N PRO A 429 16.98 -2.70 -34.16
CA PRO A 429 16.71 -2.28 -35.54
C PRO A 429 15.23 -2.39 -35.90
N ASN A 430 14.58 -1.25 -36.16
CA ASN A 430 13.18 -1.18 -36.57
C ASN A 430 12.95 -1.81 -37.96
N SER A 431 12.67 -3.11 -37.94
CA SER A 431 12.63 -4.01 -39.09
C SER A 431 11.47 -5.00 -39.00
N PRO A 432 11.05 -5.60 -40.13
CA PRO A 432 10.01 -6.63 -40.14
C PRO A 432 10.29 -7.83 -39.21
N ALA A 433 11.56 -8.13 -38.95
CA ALA A 433 11.96 -9.19 -38.02
C ALA A 433 11.62 -8.84 -36.56
N LEU A 434 11.92 -7.61 -36.15
CA LEU A 434 11.53 -7.08 -34.83
C LEU A 434 10.01 -7.07 -34.69
N TRP A 435 9.29 -6.60 -35.71
CA TRP A 435 7.83 -6.57 -35.73
C TRP A 435 7.22 -7.95 -35.52
N GLY A 436 7.72 -8.95 -36.24
CA GLY A 436 7.26 -10.34 -36.10
C GLY A 436 7.50 -10.90 -34.69
N THR A 437 8.61 -10.52 -34.06
CA THR A 437 8.96 -10.92 -32.68
C THR A 437 7.99 -10.30 -31.69
N VAL A 438 7.87 -8.97 -31.69
CA VAL A 438 6.95 -8.22 -30.81
C VAL A 438 5.52 -8.69 -30.96
N LYS A 439 5.04 -8.83 -32.21
CA LYS A 439 3.69 -9.31 -32.49
C LYS A 439 3.46 -10.69 -31.87
N ARG A 440 4.40 -11.62 -32.05
CA ARG A 440 4.28 -12.98 -31.53
C ARG A 440 4.23 -12.99 -30.01
N ASP A 441 5.11 -12.26 -29.36
CA ASP A 441 5.27 -12.30 -27.90
C ASP A 441 4.02 -11.70 -27.20
N ILE A 442 3.55 -10.53 -27.66
CA ILE A 442 2.31 -9.92 -27.17
C ILE A 442 1.10 -10.83 -27.48
N SER A 443 1.02 -11.41 -28.68
CA SER A 443 -0.10 -12.30 -29.03
C SER A 443 -0.13 -13.56 -28.16
N ALA A 444 1.04 -14.12 -27.83
CA ALA A 444 1.15 -15.29 -26.94
C ALA A 444 0.67 -14.96 -25.52
N PHE A 445 1.04 -13.79 -25.00
CA PHE A 445 0.57 -13.29 -23.71
C PHE A 445 -0.96 -13.12 -23.69
N LEU A 446 -1.50 -12.36 -24.65
CA LEU A 446 -2.94 -12.11 -24.73
C LEU A 446 -3.76 -13.39 -24.96
N THR A 447 -3.19 -14.38 -25.63
CA THR A 447 -3.80 -15.72 -25.74
C THR A 447 -3.92 -16.40 -24.37
N THR A 448 -2.91 -16.26 -23.51
CA THR A 448 -2.94 -16.80 -22.14
C THR A 448 -3.97 -16.06 -21.28
N VAL A 449 -4.06 -14.74 -21.42
CA VAL A 449 -5.08 -13.91 -20.75
C VAL A 449 -6.49 -14.27 -21.25
N TRP A 450 -6.69 -14.49 -22.55
CA TRP A 450 -7.97 -14.94 -23.09
C TRP A 450 -8.36 -16.31 -22.54
N ARG A 451 -7.43 -17.27 -22.50
CA ARG A 451 -7.67 -18.62 -21.95
C ARG A 451 -8.01 -18.63 -20.47
N SER A 452 -7.61 -17.61 -19.70
CA SER A 452 -8.02 -17.47 -18.30
C SER A 452 -9.46 -16.95 -18.14
N GLY A 453 -10.13 -16.56 -19.23
CA GLY A 453 -11.48 -16.02 -19.25
C GLY A 453 -11.56 -14.50 -19.06
N ALA A 454 -10.43 -13.79 -19.09
CA ALA A 454 -10.40 -12.35 -18.92
C ALA A 454 -10.87 -11.58 -20.18
N LEU A 455 -10.66 -12.16 -21.37
CA LEU A 455 -11.08 -11.58 -22.65
C LEU A 455 -12.28 -12.35 -23.24
N PHE A 456 -13.19 -11.62 -23.88
CA PHE A 456 -14.41 -12.13 -24.49
C PHE A 456 -14.19 -12.43 -25.97
N GLY A 457 -14.58 -13.62 -26.41
CA GLY A 457 -14.49 -14.05 -27.81
C GLY A 457 -14.41 -15.57 -27.90
N LEU A 458 -14.96 -16.16 -28.96
CA LEU A 458 -14.86 -17.60 -29.21
C LEU A 458 -13.50 -18.00 -29.79
N SER A 459 -12.77 -17.04 -30.35
CA SER A 459 -11.41 -17.19 -30.85
C SER A 459 -10.51 -16.03 -30.39
N PRO A 460 -9.17 -16.19 -30.42
CA PRO A 460 -8.24 -15.11 -30.14
C PRO A 460 -8.49 -13.85 -30.99
N GLU A 461 -8.86 -14.03 -32.27
CA GLU A 461 -9.08 -12.93 -33.22
C GLU A 461 -10.34 -12.11 -32.91
N GLU A 462 -11.33 -12.71 -32.25
CA GLU A 462 -12.49 -11.99 -31.70
C GLU A 462 -12.16 -11.26 -30.39
N ALA A 463 -11.20 -11.80 -29.63
CA ALA A 463 -10.85 -11.34 -28.30
C ALA A 463 -9.81 -10.21 -28.28
N PHE A 464 -8.85 -10.22 -29.19
CA PHE A 464 -7.82 -9.19 -29.28
C PHE A 464 -7.19 -9.08 -30.67
N PHE A 465 -6.48 -7.98 -30.92
CA PHE A 465 -5.58 -7.83 -32.06
C PHE A 465 -4.26 -7.19 -31.63
N VAL A 466 -3.20 -7.52 -32.36
CA VAL A 466 -1.88 -6.88 -32.25
C VAL A 466 -1.41 -6.49 -33.65
N LYS A 467 -1.22 -5.19 -33.87
CA LYS A 467 -0.75 -4.63 -35.14
C LYS A 467 0.61 -3.98 -34.96
N VAL A 468 1.59 -4.52 -35.67
CA VAL A 468 2.94 -3.95 -35.82
C VAL A 468 3.43 -4.38 -37.21
N ASP A 469 3.26 -3.49 -38.17
CA ASP A 469 3.53 -3.75 -39.58
C ASP A 469 3.87 -2.45 -40.33
N ALA A 470 4.06 -2.55 -41.65
CA ALA A 470 4.41 -1.39 -42.47
C ALA A 470 3.28 -0.36 -42.58
N GLU A 471 2.03 -0.69 -42.26
CA GLU A 471 0.91 0.25 -42.33
C GLU A 471 0.95 1.21 -41.14
N ASN A 472 1.22 0.73 -39.93
CA ASN A 472 1.38 1.58 -38.74
C ASN A 472 2.84 2.01 -38.48
N ASN A 473 3.81 1.42 -39.17
CA ASN A 473 5.22 1.84 -39.15
C ASN A 473 5.77 2.15 -40.57
N PRO A 474 5.21 3.16 -41.26
CA PRO A 474 5.74 3.61 -42.54
C PRO A 474 7.13 4.27 -42.37
N PRO A 475 7.88 4.52 -43.47
CA PRO A 475 9.23 5.07 -43.41
C PRO A 475 9.35 6.33 -42.53
N GLU A 476 8.36 7.22 -42.54
CA GLU A 476 8.38 8.47 -41.78
C GLU A 476 8.37 8.24 -40.26
N VAL A 477 7.69 7.18 -39.79
CA VAL A 477 7.68 6.79 -38.36
C VAL A 477 9.02 6.19 -37.96
N ARG A 478 9.59 5.36 -38.84
CA ARG A 478 10.86 4.66 -38.62
C ARG A 478 12.06 5.62 -38.65
N ASP A 479 12.06 6.57 -39.58
CA ASP A 479 13.08 7.62 -39.71
C ASP A 479 13.05 8.58 -38.50
N ALA A 480 11.88 8.73 -37.86
CA ALA A 480 11.73 9.43 -36.59
C ALA A 480 12.13 8.59 -35.35
N GLY A 481 12.65 7.37 -35.56
CA GLY A 481 13.10 6.48 -34.48
C GLY A 481 11.98 5.88 -33.63
N ARG A 482 10.74 5.82 -34.13
CA ARG A 482 9.58 5.30 -33.40
C ARG A 482 9.16 3.92 -33.91
N LEU A 483 8.65 3.09 -33.00
CA LEU A 483 7.91 1.87 -33.30
C LEU A 483 6.51 1.98 -32.69
N ILE A 484 5.48 1.83 -33.52
CA ILE A 484 4.07 1.89 -33.11
C ILE A 484 3.54 0.46 -33.07
N ILE A 485 2.93 0.10 -31.94
CA ILE A 485 2.29 -1.19 -31.71
C ILE A 485 0.85 -0.90 -31.28
N ASP A 486 -0.13 -1.24 -32.12
CA ASP A 486 -1.53 -1.10 -31.75
C ASP A 486 -2.04 -2.41 -31.16
N VAL A 487 -2.50 -2.35 -29.92
CA VAL A 487 -3.10 -3.48 -29.21
C VAL A 487 -4.54 -3.15 -28.88
N GLY A 488 -5.46 -4.01 -29.25
CA GLY A 488 -6.86 -3.92 -28.85
C GLY A 488 -7.32 -5.20 -28.19
N VAL A 489 -8.11 -5.08 -27.12
CA VAL A 489 -8.63 -6.22 -26.35
C VAL A 489 -10.12 -6.03 -26.07
N ALA A 490 -10.86 -7.14 -26.01
CA ALA A 490 -12.27 -7.18 -25.65
C ALA A 490 -12.41 -7.76 -24.23
N PRO A 491 -12.50 -6.94 -23.17
CA PRO A 491 -12.58 -7.46 -21.81
C PRO A 491 -13.98 -8.03 -21.50
N VAL A 492 -14.05 -9.05 -20.65
CA VAL A 492 -15.34 -9.57 -20.15
C VAL A 492 -16.00 -8.56 -19.22
N LYS A 493 -17.20 -8.09 -19.58
CA LYS A 493 -17.98 -7.13 -18.77
C LYS A 493 -18.86 -7.86 -17.73
N PRO A 494 -18.99 -7.33 -16.51
CA PRO A 494 -19.82 -7.96 -15.47
C PRO A 494 -21.32 -7.86 -15.79
N ALA A 495 -22.06 -8.94 -15.49
CA ALA A 495 -23.52 -8.96 -15.57
C ALA A 495 -24.15 -8.34 -14.32
N GLU A 496 -24.22 -7.00 -14.28
CA GLU A 496 -24.73 -6.25 -13.12
C GLU A 496 -26.26 -6.34 -12.95
N PHE A 497 -27.00 -6.55 -14.03
CA PHE A 497 -28.46 -6.61 -14.03
C PHE A 497 -28.93 -7.95 -14.61
N VAL A 498 -29.70 -8.70 -13.82
CA VAL A 498 -30.39 -9.91 -14.28
C VAL A 498 -31.88 -9.59 -14.40
N ILE A 499 -32.39 -9.51 -15.63
CA ILE A 499 -33.79 -9.19 -15.91
C ILE A 499 -34.52 -10.47 -16.30
N ILE A 500 -35.36 -10.99 -15.39
CA ILE A 500 -36.23 -12.13 -15.65
C ILE A 500 -37.59 -11.60 -16.11
N ARG A 501 -38.01 -11.94 -17.34
CA ARG A 501 -39.31 -11.54 -17.91
C ARG A 501 -40.26 -12.73 -17.89
N PHE A 502 -41.44 -12.55 -17.28
CA PHE A 502 -42.52 -13.54 -17.32
C PHE A 502 -43.57 -13.12 -18.35
N SER A 503 -44.12 -14.07 -19.09
CA SER A 503 -45.32 -13.88 -19.92
C SER A 503 -46.31 -15.02 -19.68
N GLN A 504 -47.60 -14.70 -19.73
CA GLN A 504 -48.66 -15.69 -19.67
C GLN A 504 -48.97 -16.16 -21.10
N LYS A 505 -48.93 -17.48 -21.34
CA LYS A 505 -49.34 -18.06 -22.61
C LYS A 505 -50.88 -18.09 -22.65
N THR A 506 -51.49 -17.24 -23.47
CA THR A 506 -52.92 -17.35 -23.81
C THR A 506 -53.11 -18.51 -24.78
N GLN A 507 -54.00 -19.45 -24.45
CA GLN A 507 -54.48 -20.43 -25.43
C GLN A 507 -55.24 -19.67 -26.51
N LEU A 508 -54.83 -19.81 -27.77
CA LEU A 508 -55.64 -19.41 -28.90
C LEU A 508 -56.92 -20.25 -28.85
N ALA A 509 -58.07 -19.58 -28.77
CA ALA A 509 -59.40 -20.19 -28.78
C ALA A 509 -59.74 -20.78 -30.15
#